data_AF-A0A7S1S5V8-F1
#
_entry.id   AF-A0A7S1S5V8-F1
#
_cell.length_a   1.000
_cell.length_b   1.000
_cell.length_c   1.000
_cell.angle_alpha   90.00
_cell.angle_beta   90.00
_cell.angle_gamma   90.00
#
_symmetry.space_group_name_H-M   'P 1'
#
loop_
_entity.id
_entity.type
_entity.pdbx_description
1 polymer ?
#
loop_
_entity_poly.entity_id
_entity_poly.type
_entity_poly.pdbx_seq_one_letter_code
_entity_poly.pdbx_strand_id
1 'polypeptide(L)'
;MALLGQGPQPAVLREVLMAAGDRPRFTFEEFVRAAERCRSLAASDSRKRAGMTSEHFDLLRSVFAANDTARRGFINLGDLVRMLSNCDVPVNTIQGRQKMFESLAAARAAALEAGVKACEVGAPESSQVHFYEFLHFVRSLLRE
;
A
#
# COMPACT_ATOMS: atom_id res chain seq x y z
N MET A 1 1.77 -9.41 -25.53
CA MET A 1 1.18 -8.06 -25.48
C MET A 1 1.53 -7.45 -24.14
N ALA A 2 2.38 -6.41 -24.12
CA ALA A 2 2.63 -5.68 -22.88
C ALA A 2 1.34 -4.98 -22.47
N LEU A 3 0.76 -5.38 -21.33
CA LEU A 3 -0.29 -4.59 -20.70
C LEU A 3 0.31 -3.22 -20.44
N LEU A 4 -0.14 -2.22 -21.20
CA LEU A 4 0.09 -0.81 -20.89
C LEU A 4 -0.20 -0.65 -19.39
N GLY A 5 0.78 -0.15 -18.64
CA GLY A 5 0.76 -0.13 -17.18
C GLY A 5 -0.58 0.35 -16.62
N GLN A 6 -0.92 -0.10 -15.42
CA GLN A 6 -2.21 0.23 -14.81
C GLN A 6 -2.49 1.73 -14.91
N GLY A 7 -3.64 2.07 -15.48
CA GLY A 7 -4.09 3.45 -15.60
C GLY A 7 -4.21 4.12 -14.21
N PRO A 8 -4.22 5.47 -14.17
CA PRO A 8 -4.40 6.18 -12.92
C PRO A 8 -5.70 5.76 -12.24
N GLN A 9 -5.66 5.62 -10.92
CA GLN A 9 -6.87 5.33 -10.15
C GLN A 9 -7.91 6.44 -10.35
N PRO A 10 -9.22 6.11 -10.34
CA PRO A 10 -10.27 7.13 -10.46
C PRO A 10 -10.13 8.28 -9.46
N ALA A 11 -9.62 8.00 -8.25
CA ALA A 11 -9.35 9.02 -7.24
C ALA A 11 -8.24 10.00 -7.66
N VAL A 12 -7.15 9.51 -8.26
CA VAL A 12 -6.05 10.34 -8.78
C VAL A 12 -6.58 11.22 -9.92
N LEU A 13 -7.33 10.64 -10.85
CA LEU A 13 -7.92 11.39 -11.95
C LEU A 13 -8.86 12.49 -11.44
N ARG A 14 -9.71 12.16 -10.46
CA ARG A 14 -10.62 13.13 -9.83
C ARG A 14 -9.86 14.27 -9.16
N GLU A 15 -8.75 13.98 -8.46
CA GLU A 15 -7.93 15.03 -7.84
C GLU A 15 -7.37 16.00 -8.90
N VAL A 16 -6.84 15.47 -10.01
CA VAL A 16 -6.31 16.31 -11.09
C VAL A 16 -7.40 17.16 -11.74
N LEU A 17 -8.57 16.58 -11.99
CA LEU A 17 -9.70 17.31 -12.57
C LEU A 17 -10.23 18.39 -11.62
N MET A 18 -10.35 18.11 -10.33
CA MET A 18 -10.76 19.09 -9.32
C MET A 18 -9.75 20.24 -9.21
N ALA A 19 -8.45 19.93 -9.26
CA ALA A 19 -7.41 20.96 -9.23
C ALA A 19 -7.38 21.83 -10.48
N ALA A 20 -7.84 21.31 -11.62
CA ALA A 20 -7.98 22.09 -12.84
C ALA A 20 -9.19 23.03 -12.83
N GLY A 21 -10.17 22.78 -11.94
CA GLY A 21 -11.41 23.52 -11.81
C GLY A 21 -12.47 23.12 -12.84
N ASP A 22 -13.68 23.61 -12.66
CA ASP A 22 -14.82 23.36 -13.56
C ASP A 22 -14.74 24.26 -14.80
N ARG A 23 -13.80 23.92 -15.70
CA ARG A 23 -13.57 24.65 -16.95
C ARG A 23 -14.03 23.82 -18.13
N PRO A 24 -14.87 24.37 -19.02
CA PRO A 24 -15.42 23.61 -20.15
C PRO A 24 -14.39 23.30 -21.23
N ARG A 25 -13.23 23.98 -21.23
CA ARG A 25 -12.15 23.78 -22.20
C ARG A 25 -10.80 23.94 -21.53
N PHE A 26 -9.87 23.08 -21.94
CA PHE A 26 -8.46 23.18 -21.64
C PHE A 26 -7.72 23.70 -22.86
N THR A 27 -6.77 24.59 -22.65
CA THR A 27 -5.69 24.77 -23.64
C THR A 27 -4.82 23.50 -23.68
N PHE A 28 -4.08 23.30 -24.77
CA PHE A 28 -3.16 22.16 -24.88
C PHE A 28 -2.12 22.17 -23.75
N GLU A 29 -1.57 23.34 -23.40
CA GLU A 29 -0.60 23.47 -22.31
C GLU A 29 -1.17 23.07 -20.95
N GLU A 30 -2.41 23.47 -20.64
CA GLU A 30 -3.07 23.08 -19.40
C GLU A 30 -3.37 21.58 -19.36
N PHE A 31 -3.76 21.00 -20.50
CA PHE A 31 -3.92 19.55 -20.62
C PHE A 31 -2.61 18.81 -20.34
N VAL A 32 -1.48 19.26 -20.93
CA VAL A 32 -0.16 18.66 -20.71
C VAL A 32 0.22 18.72 -19.23
N ARG A 33 0.04 19.88 -18.57
CA ARG A 33 0.32 20.03 -17.12
C ARG A 33 -0.57 19.12 -16.27
N ALA A 34 -1.85 19.00 -16.60
CA ALA A 34 -2.77 18.10 -15.90
C ALA A 34 -2.35 16.63 -16.10
N ALA A 35 -1.98 16.23 -17.32
CA ALA A 35 -1.50 14.89 -17.62
C ALA A 35 -0.19 14.55 -16.89
N GLU A 36 0.76 15.48 -16.82
CA GLU A 36 1.99 15.35 -16.04
C GLU A 36 1.72 15.16 -14.55
N ARG A 37 0.85 16.00 -13.98
CA ARG A 37 0.40 15.85 -12.59
C ARG A 37 -0.25 14.49 -12.36
N CYS A 38 -1.12 14.05 -13.27
CA CYS A 38 -1.78 12.76 -13.19
C CYS A 38 -0.77 11.60 -13.19
N ARG A 39 0.22 11.63 -14.09
CA ARG A 39 1.31 10.63 -14.13
C ARG A 39 2.12 10.61 -12.83
N SER A 40 2.48 11.78 -12.30
CA SER A 40 3.24 11.91 -11.05
C SER A 40 2.45 11.34 -9.85
N LEU A 41 1.17 11.71 -9.72
CA LEU A 41 0.31 11.20 -8.65
C LEU A 41 0.04 9.70 -8.79
N ALA A 42 -0.18 9.20 -10.00
CA ALA A 42 -0.36 7.77 -10.24
C ALA A 42 0.90 6.97 -9.88
N ALA A 43 2.09 7.48 -10.22
CA ALA A 43 3.35 6.87 -9.82
C ALA A 43 3.55 6.90 -8.29
N SER A 44 3.13 7.99 -7.63
CA SER A 44 3.16 8.06 -6.16
C SER A 44 2.19 7.08 -5.50
N ASP A 45 0.94 7.03 -5.95
CA ASP A 45 -0.07 6.10 -5.43
C ASP A 45 0.35 4.64 -5.67
N SER A 46 0.86 4.32 -6.86
CA SER A 46 1.39 2.99 -7.17
C SER A 46 2.52 2.57 -6.22
N ARG A 47 3.46 3.48 -5.92
CA ARG A 47 4.54 3.22 -4.94
C ARG A 47 3.98 2.96 -3.54
N LYS A 48 3.04 3.78 -3.07
CA LYS A 48 2.40 3.58 -1.75
C LYS A 48 1.71 2.22 -1.65
N ARG A 49 1.11 1.77 -2.76
CA ARG A 49 0.45 0.46 -2.89
C ARG A 49 1.42 -0.70 -3.14
N ALA A 50 2.73 -0.49 -3.02
CA ALA A 50 3.77 -1.50 -3.29
C ALA A 50 3.68 -2.10 -4.72
N GLY A 51 3.12 -1.36 -5.68
CA GLY A 51 2.87 -1.80 -7.04
C GLY A 51 1.75 -2.84 -7.19
N MET A 52 0.92 -3.04 -6.15
CA MET A 52 -0.24 -3.93 -6.23
C MET A 52 -1.33 -3.35 -7.14
N THR A 53 -2.08 -4.25 -7.78
CA THR A 53 -3.28 -3.86 -8.53
C THR A 53 -4.39 -3.41 -7.60
N SER A 54 -5.40 -2.69 -8.11
CA SER A 54 -6.58 -2.32 -7.31
C SER A 54 -7.25 -3.54 -6.70
N GLU A 55 -7.40 -4.62 -7.46
CA GLU A 55 -8.07 -5.85 -7.01
C GLU A 55 -7.30 -6.50 -5.86
N HIS A 56 -5.97 -6.62 -5.99
CA HIS A 56 -5.13 -7.16 -4.92
C HIS A 56 -5.06 -6.23 -3.70
N PHE A 57 -5.00 -4.93 -3.92
CA PHE A 57 -5.00 -3.93 -2.84
C PHE A 57 -6.31 -4.01 -2.04
N ASP A 58 -7.45 -4.06 -2.71
CA ASP A 58 -8.77 -4.16 -2.07
C ASP A 58 -8.96 -5.51 -1.38
N LEU A 59 -8.49 -6.60 -1.97
CA LEU A 59 -8.47 -7.92 -1.34
C LEU A 59 -7.66 -7.88 -0.03
N LEU A 60 -6.41 -7.43 -0.09
CA LEU A 60 -5.53 -7.34 1.10
C LEU A 60 -6.10 -6.40 2.15
N ARG A 61 -6.73 -5.30 1.73
CA ARG A 61 -7.43 -4.38 2.64
C ARG A 61 -8.62 -5.05 3.34
N SER A 62 -9.41 -5.85 2.61
CA SER A 62 -10.53 -6.60 3.19
C SER A 62 -10.05 -7.66 4.18
N VAL A 63 -8.97 -8.37 3.86
CA VAL A 63 -8.35 -9.37 4.73
C VAL A 63 -7.79 -8.72 5.99
N PHE A 64 -7.11 -7.58 5.85
CA PHE A 64 -6.59 -6.82 6.99
C PHE A 64 -7.73 -6.32 7.89
N ALA A 65 -8.78 -5.71 7.30
CA ALA A 65 -9.93 -5.21 8.03
C ALA A 65 -10.71 -6.31 8.76
N ALA A 66 -10.77 -7.53 8.21
CA ALA A 66 -11.37 -8.68 8.88
C ALA A 66 -10.60 -9.10 10.15
N ASN A 67 -9.30 -8.80 10.23
CA ASN A 67 -8.45 -9.10 11.39
C ASN A 67 -8.34 -7.92 12.37
N ASP A 68 -8.56 -6.68 11.91
CA ASP A 68 -8.74 -5.51 12.79
C ASP A 68 -10.18 -5.47 13.34
N THR A 69 -10.52 -6.48 14.15
CA THR A 69 -11.86 -6.65 14.73
C THR A 69 -12.34 -5.46 15.56
N ALA A 70 -11.40 -4.73 16.17
CA ALA A 70 -11.67 -3.54 16.98
C ALA A 70 -11.67 -2.24 16.15
N ARG A 71 -11.45 -2.29 14.83
CA ARG A 71 -11.42 -1.15 13.90
C ARG A 71 -10.47 -0.03 14.35
N ARG A 72 -9.29 -0.41 14.83
CA ARG A 72 -8.28 0.53 15.36
C ARG A 72 -7.37 1.11 14.28
N GLY A 73 -7.41 0.55 13.07
CA GLY A 73 -6.49 0.87 11.98
C GLY A 73 -5.16 0.11 12.05
N PHE A 74 -5.04 -0.86 12.96
CA PHE A 74 -3.87 -1.71 13.12
C PHE A 74 -4.26 -3.09 13.66
N ILE A 75 -3.43 -4.09 13.36
CA ILE A 75 -3.51 -5.43 13.95
C ILE A 75 -2.30 -5.67 14.86
N ASN A 76 -2.43 -6.58 15.82
CA ASN A 76 -1.31 -6.93 16.67
C ASN A 76 -0.45 -8.02 15.99
N LEU A 77 0.78 -8.21 16.45
CA LEU A 77 1.65 -9.30 15.97
C LEU A 77 0.99 -10.69 16.07
N GLY A 78 0.22 -10.96 17.11
CA GLY A 78 -0.51 -12.22 17.26
C GLY A 78 -1.56 -12.45 16.17
N ASP A 79 -2.23 -11.38 15.73
CA ASP A 79 -3.20 -11.45 14.64
C ASP A 79 -2.50 -11.66 13.31
N LEU A 80 -1.37 -10.98 13.08
CA LEU A 80 -0.55 -11.21 11.89
C LEU A 80 -0.03 -12.65 11.81
N VAL A 81 0.49 -13.20 12.91
CA VAL A 81 0.93 -14.61 12.95
C VAL A 81 -0.23 -15.54 12.64
N ARG A 82 -1.42 -15.28 13.16
CA ARG A 82 -2.62 -16.07 12.85
C ARG A 82 -2.97 -15.99 11.36
N MET A 83 -2.93 -14.79 10.76
CA MET A 83 -3.17 -14.58 9.33
C MET A 83 -2.18 -15.37 8.47
N LEU A 84 -0.90 -15.34 8.84
CA LEU A 84 0.17 -16.00 8.10
C LEU A 84 0.24 -17.51 8.35
N SER A 85 -0.29 -18.01 9.47
CA SER A 85 -0.32 -19.45 9.77
C SER A 85 -1.23 -20.23 8.83
N ASN A 86 -2.18 -19.55 8.18
CA ASN A 86 -3.02 -20.13 7.13
C ASN A 86 -2.36 -20.07 5.75
N CYS A 87 -1.19 -19.43 5.65
CA CYS A 87 -0.35 -19.40 4.47
C CYS A 87 0.86 -20.30 4.72
N ASP A 88 1.52 -20.79 3.66
CA ASP A 88 2.76 -21.60 3.79
C ASP A 88 3.99 -20.76 4.23
N VAL A 89 3.79 -19.78 5.12
CA VAL A 89 4.85 -18.94 5.68
C VAL A 89 5.27 -19.54 7.03
N PRO A 90 6.58 -19.79 7.29
CA PRO A 90 7.05 -20.55 8.46
C PRO A 90 7.03 -19.77 9.79
N VAL A 91 5.94 -19.06 10.10
CA VAL A 91 5.76 -18.23 11.32
C VAL A 91 5.53 -19.06 12.60
N ASN A 92 5.45 -20.38 12.49
CA ASN A 92 5.33 -21.31 13.61
C ASN A 92 6.67 -21.65 14.28
N THR A 93 7.80 -21.28 13.66
CA THR A 93 9.14 -21.48 14.22
C THR A 93 9.69 -20.20 14.84
N ILE A 94 10.61 -20.32 15.81
CA ILE A 94 11.31 -19.16 16.39
C ILE A 94 12.05 -18.39 15.28
N GLN A 95 12.75 -19.10 14.40
CA GLN A 95 13.50 -18.51 13.30
C GLN A 95 12.59 -17.78 12.30
N GLY A 96 11.45 -18.38 11.94
CA GLY A 96 10.51 -17.74 11.02
C GLY A 96 9.82 -16.51 11.61
N ARG A 97 9.55 -16.50 12.93
CA ARG A 97 9.06 -15.28 13.61
C ARG A 97 10.11 -14.18 13.62
N GLN A 98 11.38 -14.54 13.85
CA GLN A 98 12.48 -13.58 13.78
C GLN A 98 12.59 -12.96 12.38
N LYS A 99 12.58 -13.79 11.33
CA LYS A 99 12.57 -13.31 9.92
C LYS A 99 11.36 -12.43 9.62
N MET A 100 10.18 -12.78 10.15
CA MET A 100 8.98 -11.97 10.00
C MET A 100 9.15 -10.58 10.64
N PHE A 101 9.71 -10.48 11.83
CA PHE A 101 9.96 -9.18 12.49
C PHE A 101 10.95 -8.31 11.72
N GLU A 102 12.04 -8.89 11.24
CA GLU A 102 13.02 -8.18 10.40
C GLU A 102 12.38 -7.68 9.10
N SER A 103 11.53 -8.50 8.49
CA SER A 103 10.81 -8.15 7.27
C SER A 103 9.76 -7.04 7.50
N LEU A 104 9.12 -7.00 8.67
CA LEU A 104 8.21 -5.90 9.04
C LEU A 104 8.94 -4.57 9.19
N ALA A 105 10.12 -4.57 9.82
CA ALA A 105 10.95 -3.38 9.93
C ALA A 105 11.36 -2.85 8.54
N ALA A 106 11.77 -3.75 7.63
CA ALA A 106 12.08 -3.41 6.25
C ALA A 106 10.84 -2.91 5.47
N ALA A 107 9.69 -3.53 5.68
CA ALA A 107 8.43 -3.12 5.06
C ALA A 107 7.96 -1.74 5.52
N ARG A 108 8.15 -1.41 6.79
CA ARG A 108 7.90 -0.06 7.34
C ARG A 108 8.79 0.97 6.66
N ALA A 109 10.09 0.70 6.54
CA ALA A 109 11.01 1.58 5.83
C ALA A 109 10.60 1.78 4.36
N ALA A 110 10.27 0.70 3.66
CA ALA A 110 9.80 0.75 2.27
C ALA A 110 8.50 1.56 2.11
N ALA A 111 7.55 1.43 3.03
CA ALA A 111 6.32 2.21 3.01
C ALA A 111 6.57 3.71 3.20
N LEU A 112 7.48 4.08 4.11
CA LEU A 112 7.88 5.47 4.32
C LEU A 112 8.59 6.04 3.09
N GLU A 113 9.53 5.30 2.49
CA GLU A 113 10.20 5.69 1.24
C GLU A 113 9.24 5.84 0.06
N ALA A 114 8.15 5.05 0.05
CA ALA A 114 7.07 5.17 -0.92
C ALA A 114 6.18 6.42 -0.70
N GLY A 115 6.40 7.18 0.37
CA GLY A 115 5.67 8.40 0.70
C GLY A 115 4.37 8.18 1.48
N VAL A 116 4.23 7.03 2.15
CA VAL A 116 3.16 6.81 3.14
C VAL A 116 3.46 7.64 4.39
N LYS A 117 2.45 8.24 5.01
CA LYS A 117 2.65 9.09 6.20
C LYS A 117 3.04 8.23 7.40
N ALA A 118 3.91 8.75 8.28
CA ALA A 118 4.33 8.02 9.48
C ALA A 118 3.16 7.55 10.36
N CYS A 119 2.07 8.34 10.46
CA CYS A 119 0.87 7.94 11.20
C CYS A 119 0.10 6.76 10.58
N GLU A 120 0.32 6.45 9.31
CA GLU A 120 -0.31 5.33 8.58
C GLU A 120 0.56 4.07 8.53
N VAL A 121 1.84 4.16 8.92
CA VAL A 121 2.78 3.02 8.98
C VAL A 121 3.04 2.58 10.43
N GLY A 122 2.72 3.43 11.42
CA GLY A 122 2.91 3.14 12.83
C GLY A 122 4.29 3.54 13.36
N ALA A 123 4.42 3.53 14.68
CA ALA A 123 5.67 3.87 15.35
C ALA A 123 6.75 2.79 15.11
N PRO A 124 8.04 3.18 15.07
CA PRO A 124 9.14 2.23 15.06
C PRO A 124 9.02 1.26 16.25
N GLU A 125 9.37 0.00 16.03
CA GLU A 125 9.37 -1.06 17.05
C GLU A 125 8.01 -1.32 17.73
N SER A 126 6.94 -0.73 17.21
CA SER A 126 5.59 -1.02 17.68
C SER A 126 5.22 -2.46 17.39
N SER A 127 4.50 -3.08 18.32
CA SER A 127 3.82 -4.37 18.11
C SER A 127 2.53 -4.22 17.29
N GLN A 128 2.19 -3.00 16.89
CA GLN A 128 1.07 -2.67 16.03
C GLN A 128 1.55 -2.66 14.58
N VAL A 129 0.91 -3.47 13.75
CA VAL A 129 1.15 -3.55 12.32
C VAL A 129 0.04 -2.79 11.62
N HIS A 130 0.39 -1.73 10.90
CA HIS A 130 -0.57 -0.94 10.12
C HIS A 130 -0.73 -1.50 8.71
N PHE A 131 -1.81 -1.09 8.03
CA PHE A 131 -2.14 -1.66 6.72
C PHE A 131 -1.06 -1.48 5.66
N TYR A 132 -0.43 -0.31 5.55
CA TYR A 132 0.63 -0.10 4.55
C TYR A 132 1.91 -0.86 4.90
N GLU A 133 2.26 -0.99 6.17
CA GLU A 133 3.35 -1.87 6.60
C GLU A 133 3.08 -3.32 6.18
N PHE A 134 1.87 -3.82 6.48
CA PHE A 134 1.41 -5.14 6.06
C PHE A 134 1.46 -5.33 4.54
N LEU A 135 1.03 -4.33 3.76
CA LEU A 135 1.02 -4.39 2.31
C LEU A 135 2.44 -4.54 1.73
N HIS A 136 3.39 -3.74 2.22
CA HIS A 136 4.79 -3.81 1.79
C HIS A 136 5.44 -5.13 2.26
N PHE A 137 5.06 -5.64 3.42
CA PHE A 137 5.49 -6.95 3.91
C PHE A 137 4.97 -8.10 3.03
N VAL A 138 3.68 -8.12 2.67
CA VAL A 138 3.15 -9.12 1.73
C VAL A 138 3.86 -9.02 0.38
N ARG A 139 4.15 -7.79 -0.09
CA ARG A 139 4.89 -7.61 -1.34
C ARG A 139 6.29 -8.21 -1.28
N SER A 140 7.00 -8.08 -0.16
CA SER A 140 8.35 -8.65 -0.01
C SER A 140 8.30 -10.17 -0.02
N LEU A 141 7.29 -10.79 0.60
CA LEU A 141 7.10 -12.24 0.54
C LEU A 141 6.84 -12.77 -0.88
N LEU A 142 6.15 -11.99 -1.73
CA LEU A 142 5.88 -12.35 -3.12
C LEU A 142 7.05 -12.06 -4.09
N ARG A 143 8.19 -11.56 -3.59
CA ARG A 143 9.41 -11.32 -4.40
C ARG A 143 10.52 -12.34 -4.12
N GLU A 144 10.44 -13.04 -2.99
CA GLU A 144 11.27 -14.22 -2.70
C GLU A 144 10.78 -15.42 -3.53
#